data_AF-A0A949J0A7-F1
#
_entry.id   AF-A0A949J0A7-F1
#
_cell.length_a   1.000
_cell.length_b   1.000
_cell.length_c   1.000
_cell.angle_alpha   90.00
_cell.angle_beta   90.00
_cell.angle_gamma   90.00
#
_symmetry.space_group_name_H-M   'P 1'
#
loop_
_entity.id
_entity.type
_entity.pdbx_description
1 polymer ?
#
loop_
_entity_poly.entity_id
_entity_poly.type
_entity_poly.pdbx_seq_one_letter_code
_entity_poly.pdbx_strand_id
1 'polypeptide(L)'
;MALSKEQIKKVEEVLKASLRNKFENYKPEPASMPFHTRLLGKDRLALYAFIHSLNTNFGTSIFEPVALALAQKNFKVAVSQAKAGDQISSGAQAEIQKI
;
A
#
# COMPACT_ATOMS: atom_id res chain seq x y z
N MET A 1 9.69 22.56 4.09
CA MET A 1 9.91 22.25 5.53
C MET A 1 10.59 20.89 5.62
N ALA A 2 11.68 20.78 6.37
CA ALA A 2 12.32 19.49 6.60
C ALA A 2 11.56 18.70 7.68
N LEU A 3 11.49 17.37 7.53
CA LEU A 3 10.90 16.48 8.53
C LEU A 3 11.75 16.48 9.80
N SER A 4 11.12 16.38 10.98
CA SER A 4 11.89 16.20 12.22
C SER A 4 12.53 14.82 12.29
N LYS A 5 13.63 14.68 13.03
CA LYS A 5 14.32 13.39 13.24
C LYS A 5 13.37 12.30 13.75
N GLU A 6 12.43 12.66 14.61
CA GLU A 6 11.38 11.76 15.12
C GLU A 6 10.42 11.30 14.03
N GLN A 7 10.02 12.19 13.11
CA GLN A 7 9.17 11.81 11.98
C GLN A 7 9.90 10.86 11.04
N ILE A 8 11.17 11.12 10.76
CA ILE A 8 12.01 10.25 9.93
C ILE A 8 12.09 8.86 10.58
N LYS A 9 12.40 8.78 11.88
CA LYS A 9 12.46 7.51 12.62
C LYS A 9 11.12 6.78 12.59
N LYS A 10 10.00 7.50 12.78
CA LYS A 10 8.65 6.90 12.74
C LYS A 10 8.33 6.33 11.36
N VAL A 11 8.67 7.07 10.29
CA VAL A 11 8.51 6.60 8.91
C VAL A 11 9.39 5.38 8.63
N GLU A 12 10.65 5.37 9.06
CA GLU A 12 11.54 4.21 8.93
C GLU A 12 10.98 2.96 9.62
N GLU A 13 10.46 3.10 10.83
CA GLU A 13 9.86 1.99 11.57
C GLU A 13 8.59 1.48 10.89
N VAL A 14 7.74 2.38 10.37
CA VAL A 14 6.57 2.00 9.56
C VAL A 14 7.00 1.23 8.31
N LEU A 15 8.01 1.70 7.58
CA LEU A 15 8.53 1.01 6.39
C LEU A 15 9.07 -0.38 6.71
N LYS A 16 9.88 -0.51 7.78
CA LYS A 16 10.41 -1.81 8.22
C LYS A 16 9.29 -2.76 8.62
N ALA A 17 8.32 -2.29 9.38
CA ALA A 17 7.18 -3.09 9.82
C ALA A 17 6.33 -3.56 8.63
N SER A 18 6.02 -2.66 7.70
CA SER A 18 5.25 -3.00 6.48
C SER A 18 5.97 -4.04 5.62
N LEU A 19 7.28 -3.90 5.43
CA LEU A 19 8.07 -4.87 4.66
C LEU A 19 8.16 -6.23 5.37
N ARG A 20 8.45 -6.25 6.68
CA ARG A 20 8.50 -7.49 7.47
C ARG A 20 7.18 -8.24 7.43
N ASN A 21 6.07 -7.53 7.66
CA ASN A 21 4.74 -8.10 7.59
C ASN A 21 4.45 -8.69 6.19
N LYS A 22 4.88 -8.01 5.11
CA LYS A 22 4.77 -8.55 3.76
C LYS A 22 5.60 -9.83 3.59
N PHE A 23 6.84 -9.87 4.07
CA PHE A 23 7.67 -11.08 3.98
C PHE A 23 7.06 -12.26 4.75
N GLU A 24 6.55 -12.03 5.96
CA GLU A 24 5.94 -13.07 6.79
C GLU A 24 4.64 -13.62 6.21
N ASN A 25 3.81 -12.76 5.63
CA ASN A 25 2.49 -13.13 5.11
C ASN A 25 2.44 -13.33 3.61
N TYR A 26 3.57 -13.24 2.90
CA TYR A 26 3.60 -13.44 1.46
C TYR A 26 3.27 -14.90 1.13
N LYS A 27 2.11 -15.10 0.50
CA LYS A 27 1.72 -16.36 -0.09
C LYS A 27 2.00 -16.24 -1.59
N PRO A 28 2.96 -17.01 -2.14
CA PRO A 28 3.16 -17.07 -3.58
C PRO A 28 1.84 -17.42 -4.25
N GLU A 29 1.40 -16.64 -5.22
CA GLU A 29 0.16 -16.94 -5.91
C GLU A 29 0.26 -18.34 -6.56
N PRO A 30 -0.75 -19.21 -6.38
CA PRO A 30 -0.82 -20.50 -7.06
C PRO A 30 -1.29 -20.28 -8.50
N ALA A 31 -0.65 -19.37 -9.24
CA ALA A 31 -0.92 -19.18 -10.64
C ALA A 31 0.08 -20.05 -11.43
N SER A 32 -0.44 -21.07 -12.11
CA SER A 32 0.33 -21.75 -13.16
C SER A 32 0.76 -20.69 -14.18
N MET A 33 2.01 -20.24 -14.09
CA MET A 33 2.60 -19.26 -14.99
C MET A 33 3.64 -19.94 -15.90
N PRO A 34 3.22 -20.83 -16.82
CA PRO A 34 4.14 -21.66 -17.59
C PRO A 34 5.07 -20.84 -18.49
N PHE A 35 4.58 -19.74 -19.07
CA PHE A 35 5.38 -18.84 -19.88
C PHE A 35 6.48 -18.14 -19.05
N HIS A 36 6.11 -17.51 -17.93
CA HIS A 36 7.08 -16.84 -17.06
C HIS A 36 8.08 -17.82 -16.43
N THR A 37 7.63 -19.03 -16.09
CA THR A 37 8.51 -20.11 -15.62
C THR A 37 9.52 -20.51 -16.70
N ARG A 38 9.10 -20.59 -17.96
CA ARG A 38 9.99 -20.93 -19.09
C ARG A 38 10.96 -19.80 -19.42
N LEU A 39 10.52 -18.54 -19.29
CA LEU A 39 11.32 -17.37 -19.62
C LEU A 39 12.36 -17.03 -18.52
N LEU A 40 11.95 -17.10 -17.25
CA LEU A 40 12.73 -16.61 -16.11
C LEU A 40 13.35 -17.73 -15.28
N GLY A 41 12.81 -18.95 -15.36
CA GLY A 41 13.12 -20.02 -14.40
C GLY A 41 12.39 -19.82 -13.07
N LYS A 42 12.45 -20.84 -12.20
CA LYS A 42 11.68 -20.89 -10.95
C LYS A 42 12.11 -19.80 -9.94
N ASP A 43 13.41 -19.59 -9.78
CA ASP A 43 13.93 -18.67 -8.74
C ASP A 43 13.64 -17.20 -9.08
N ARG A 44 13.84 -16.82 -10.35
CA ARG A 44 13.56 -15.45 -10.82
C ARG A 44 12.06 -15.17 -10.86
N LEU A 45 11.24 -16.20 -11.10
CA LEU A 45 9.78 -16.08 -11.00
C LEU A 45 9.32 -15.77 -9.57
N ALA A 46 9.92 -16.41 -8.57
CA ALA A 46 9.60 -16.15 -7.16
C ALA A 46 9.92 -14.69 -6.78
N LEU A 47 11.09 -14.19 -7.19
CA LEU A 47 11.47 -12.78 -6.99
C LEU A 47 10.55 -11.82 -7.74
N TYR A 48 10.23 -12.12 -9.00
CA TYR A 48 9.30 -11.32 -9.79
C TYR A 48 7.92 -11.23 -9.14
N ALA A 49 7.34 -12.37 -8.74
CA ALA A 49 6.03 -12.41 -8.11
C ALA A 49 6.02 -11.64 -6.78
N PHE A 50 7.09 -11.72 -6.00
CA PHE A 50 7.25 -10.95 -4.77
C PHE A 50 7.29 -9.44 -5.05
N ILE A 51 8.12 -8.99 -5.99
CA ILE A 51 8.22 -7.57 -6.38
C ILE A 51 6.89 -7.07 -6.97
N HIS A 52 6.22 -7.89 -7.78
CA HIS A 52 4.92 -7.54 -8.34
C HIS A 52 3.86 -7.37 -7.24
N SER A 53 3.84 -8.29 -6.27
CA SER A 53 2.94 -8.23 -5.11
C SER A 53 3.24 -7.03 -4.20
N LEU A 54 4.50 -6.58 -4.15
CA LEU A 54 4.89 -5.32 -3.49
C LEU A 54 4.41 -4.09 -4.27
N ASN A 55 4.58 -4.09 -5.59
CA ASN A 55 4.20 -2.94 -6.41
C ASN A 55 2.69 -2.69 -6.39
N THR A 56 1.89 -3.75 -6.39
CA THR A 56 0.42 -3.66 -6.37
C THR A 56 -0.15 -3.20 -5.02
N ASN A 57 0.60 -3.35 -3.93
CA ASN A 57 0.14 -2.99 -2.59
C ASN A 57 0.86 -1.79 -1.97
N PHE A 58 1.78 -1.14 -2.69
CA PHE A 58 2.50 0.03 -2.15
C PHE A 58 1.56 1.14 -1.67
N GLY A 59 0.45 1.38 -2.39
CA GLY A 59 -0.54 2.39 -2.02
C GLY A 59 -1.05 2.20 -0.58
N THR A 60 -1.68 1.06 -0.32
CA THR A 60 -2.32 0.76 0.97
C THR A 60 -1.36 0.27 2.04
N SER A 61 -0.31 -0.49 1.67
CA SER A 61 0.58 -1.12 2.65
C SER A 61 1.77 -0.26 3.05
N ILE A 62 2.15 0.74 2.25
CA ILE A 62 3.33 1.58 2.51
C ILE A 62 2.99 3.07 2.47
N PHE A 63 2.43 3.59 1.38
CA PHE A 63 2.21 5.03 1.24
C PHE A 63 1.16 5.57 2.20
N GLU A 64 0.07 4.85 2.41
CA GLU A 64 -0.98 5.26 3.34
C GLU A 64 -0.50 5.31 4.81
N PRO A 65 0.14 4.27 5.38
CA PRO A 65 0.71 4.33 6.73
C PRO A 65 1.74 5.45 6.91
N VAL A 66 2.58 5.69 5.89
CA VAL A 66 3.56 6.77 5.91
C VAL A 66 2.86 8.13 5.87
N ALA A 67 1.86 8.32 5.01
CA ALA A 67 1.07 9.54 4.94
C ALA A 67 0.38 9.82 6.27
N LEU A 68 -0.17 8.79 6.93
CA LEU A 68 -0.76 8.90 8.25
C LEU A 68 0.27 9.33 9.30
N ALA A 69 1.45 8.70 9.33
CA ALA A 69 2.52 9.06 10.26
C ALA A 69 3.00 10.51 10.09
N LEU A 70 3.00 11.02 8.86
CA LEU A 70 3.30 12.41 8.54
C LEU A 70 2.17 13.37 8.94
N ALA A 71 0.92 13.00 8.63
CA ALA A 71 -0.25 13.84 8.84
C ALA A 71 -0.63 14.01 10.32
N GLN A 72 -0.41 12.98 11.15
CA GLN A 72 -0.72 13.00 12.59
C GLN A 72 -0.10 14.18 13.36
N LYS A 73 1.03 14.72 12.89
CA LYS A 73 1.68 15.86 13.52
C LYS A 73 1.03 17.19 13.16
N ASN A 74 0.51 17.30 11.94
CA ASN A 74 0.05 18.58 11.37
C ASN A 74 -1.48 18.72 11.45
N PHE A 75 -2.21 17.62 11.55
CA PHE A 75 -3.67 17.58 11.52
C PHE A 75 -4.20 16.92 12.78
N LYS A 76 -5.31 17.47 13.32
CA LYS A 76 -6.02 16.89 14.47
C LYS A 76 -6.59 15.51 14.18
N VAL A 77 -6.93 15.26 12.91
CA VAL A 77 -7.50 13.99 12.43
C VAL A 77 -6.67 13.51 11.25
N ALA A 78 -6.10 12.32 11.39
CA ALA A 78 -5.41 11.59 10.34
C ALA A 78 -5.77 10.11 10.49
N VAL A 79 -6.50 9.58 9.51
CA VAL A 79 -7.07 8.23 9.56
C VAL A 79 -6.72 7.49 8.27
N SER A 80 -6.37 6.22 8.39
CA SER A 80 -6.16 5.31 7.26
C SER A 80 -7.48 4.62 6.95
N GLN A 81 -7.68 4.30 5.68
CA GLN A 81 -8.81 3.58 5.13
C GLN A 81 -10.13 4.35 5.32
N ALA A 82 -10.83 4.60 4.22
CA ALA A 82 -12.19 5.14 4.26
C ALA A 82 -13.16 4.03 3.88
N LYS A 83 -14.10 3.70 4.77
CA LYS A 83 -15.23 2.85 4.40
C LYS A 83 -16.21 3.69 3.60
N ALA A 84 -16.35 3.38 2.31
CA ALA A 84 -17.51 3.84 1.56
C ALA A 84 -18.74 3.18 2.19
N GLY A 85 -19.66 3.99 2.73
CA GLY A 85 -20.95 3.49 3.19
C GLY A 85 -21.86 3.15 2.01
N ASP A 86 -23.03 2.59 2.31
CA ASP A 86 -24.00 2.18 1.29
C ASP A 86 -24.90 3.32 0.79
N GLN A 87 -24.68 4.54 1.31
CA GLN A 87 -25.49 5.72 1.02
C GLN A 87 -24.61 6.83 0.46
N ILE A 88 -25.10 7.48 -0.59
CA ILE A 88 -24.49 8.66 -1.21
C ILE A 88 -25.44 9.84 -1.06
N SER A 89 -24.91 11.02 -0.75
CA SER A 89 -25.73 12.23 -0.69
C SER A 89 -26.14 12.67 -2.10
N SER A 90 -27.33 13.25 -2.25
CA SER A 90 -27.82 13.75 -3.54
C SER A 90 -26.85 14.78 -4.16
N GLY A 91 -26.15 15.56 -3.34
CA GLY A 91 -25.13 16.50 -3.79
C GLY A 91 -23.90 15.80 -4.38
N ALA A 92 -23.40 14.74 -3.74
CA ALA A 92 -22.28 13.96 -4.27
C ALA A 92 -22.67 13.24 -5.58
N GLN A 93 -23.89 12.71 -5.67
CA GLN A 93 -24.41 12.12 -6.91
C GLN A 93 -24.49 13.15 -8.04
N ALA A 94 -25.01 14.36 -7.77
CA ALA A 94 -25.12 15.41 -8.78
C ALA A 94 -23.76 15.85 -9.34
N GLU A 95 -22.71 15.85 -8.53
CA GLU A 95 -21.35 16.17 -8.98
C GLU A 95 -20.75 15.08 -9.87
N ILE A 96 -20.96 13.81 -9.53
CA ILE A 96 -20.52 12.67 -10.36
C ILE A 96 -21.14 12.74 -11.76
N GLN A 97 -22.41 13.13 -11.85
CA GLN A 97 -23.14 13.24 -13.13
C GLN A 97 -22.71 14.43 -14.01
N LYS A 98 -21.82 15.31 -13.52
CA LYS A 98 -21.25 16.42 -14.32
C LYS A 98 -19.97 16.02 -15.05
N ILE A 99 -19.35 14.91 -14.67
CA ILE A 99 -18.13 14.36 -15.30
C ILE A 99 -18.52 13.63 -16.58
#